data_AF-A0A2D7V064-F1
#
_entry.id   AF-A0A2D7V064-F1
#
_cell.length_a   1.000
_cell.length_b   1.000
_cell.length_c   1.000
_cell.angle_alpha   90.00
_cell.angle_beta   90.00
_cell.angle_gamma   90.00
#
_symmetry.space_group_name_H-M   'P 1'
#
loop_
_entity.id
_entity.type
_entity.pdbx_description
1 polymer ?
#
loop_
_entity_poly.entity_id
_entity_poly.type
_entity_poly.pdbx_seq_one_letter_code
_entity_poly.pdbx_strand_id
1 'polypeptide(L)'
;KIVSVTDSPLSPLAELTELRCELDIPAVGPFDSSVPAVIAAELIVSKVVDEMRDEARKRIDKLEAFWQSTDTFLRYCSRDERRV
;
A
#
# COMPACT_ATOMS: atom_id res chain seq x y z
N LYS A 1 -1.25 -17.63 0.98
CA LYS A 1 -1.35 -17.40 -0.48
C LYS A 1 -0.36 -16.31 -0.83
N ILE A 2 0.42 -16.49 -1.90
CA ILE A 2 1.42 -15.52 -2.35
C ILE A 2 0.87 -14.86 -3.62
N VAL A 3 0.96 -13.53 -3.70
CA VAL A 3 0.55 -12.73 -4.87
C VAL A 3 1.80 -12.05 -5.42
N SER A 4 2.01 -12.14 -6.72
CA SER A 4 3.10 -11.43 -7.40
C SER A 4 2.59 -10.12 -8.00
N VAL A 5 3.32 -9.03 -7.77
CA VAL A 5 3.18 -7.77 -8.50
C VAL A 5 4.48 -7.60 -9.29
N THR A 6 4.40 -7.69 -10.62
CA THR A 6 5.59 -7.80 -11.46
C THR A 6 5.34 -7.24 -12.85
N ASP A 7 6.40 -6.77 -13.49
CA ASP A 7 6.44 -6.33 -14.88
C ASP A 7 6.74 -7.44 -15.87
N SER A 8 7.02 -8.65 -15.37
CA SER A 8 7.25 -9.82 -16.22
C SER A 8 6.63 -11.07 -15.61
N PRO A 9 5.70 -11.73 -16.33
CA PRO A 9 5.12 -12.99 -15.89
C PRO A 9 6.13 -14.16 -15.90
N LEU A 10 7.33 -13.94 -16.46
CA LEU A 10 8.40 -14.92 -16.58
C LEU A 10 9.46 -14.81 -15.47
N SER A 11 9.27 -13.94 -14.47
CA SER A 11 10.19 -13.89 -13.35
C SER A 11 10.12 -15.19 -12.52
N PRO A 12 11.24 -15.70 -11.98
CA PRO A 12 11.23 -16.92 -11.15
C PRO A 12 10.27 -16.84 -9.95
N LEU A 13 10.01 -15.62 -9.44
CA LEU A 13 9.06 -15.41 -8.35
C LEU A 13 7.61 -15.46 -8.83
N ALA A 14 7.30 -15.04 -10.07
CA ALA A 14 5.95 -15.16 -10.63
C ALA A 14 5.54 -16.62 -10.81
N GLU A 15 6.48 -17.52 -11.13
CA GLU A 15 6.25 -18.97 -11.25
C GLU A 15 5.75 -19.59 -9.93
N LEU A 16 6.12 -19.02 -8.79
CA LEU A 16 5.70 -19.49 -7.46
C LEU A 16 4.31 -18.99 -7.03
N THR A 17 3.63 -18.22 -7.87
CA THR A 17 2.37 -17.55 -7.52
C THR A 17 1.22 -17.88 -8.45
N GLU A 18 0.06 -18.19 -7.87
CA GLU A 18 -1.21 -18.41 -8.59
C GLU A 18 -1.89 -17.09 -8.98
N LEU A 19 -1.69 -16.04 -8.18
CA LEU A 19 -2.28 -14.72 -8.40
C LEU A 19 -1.19 -13.73 -8.80
N ARG A 20 -1.42 -13.04 -9.91
CA ARG A 20 -0.46 -12.12 -10.51
C ARG A 20 -1.13 -10.79 -10.85
N CYS A 21 -0.43 -9.70 -10.57
CA CYS A 21 -0.74 -8.36 -11.01
C CYS A 21 0.41 -7.92 -11.93
N GLU A 22 0.15 -7.93 -13.23
CA GLU A 22 1.13 -7.56 -14.25
C GLU A 22 1.15 -6.05 -14.44
N LEU A 23 2.35 -5.48 -14.43
CA LEU A 23 2.59 -4.05 -14.62
C LEU A 23 3.14 -3.80 -16.03
N ASP A 24 2.62 -2.77 -16.69
CA ASP A 24 3.23 -2.25 -17.91
C ASP A 24 4.20 -1.13 -17.52
N ILE A 25 5.49 -1.30 -17.84
CA ILE A 25 6.55 -0.36 -17.49
C ILE A 25 7.16 0.22 -18.77
N PRO A 26 6.95 1.52 -19.05
CA PRO A 26 7.72 2.20 -20.08
C PRO A 26 9.16 2.35 -19.57
N ALA A 27 10.15 1.70 -20.17
CA ALA A 27 11.53 1.72 -19.66
C ALA A 27 12.32 2.97 -20.10
N VAL A 28 12.03 4.15 -19.54
CA VAL A 28 12.62 5.45 -19.98
C VAL A 28 13.38 6.18 -18.85
N GLY A 29 13.04 5.93 -17.59
CA GLY A 29 13.47 6.68 -16.42
C GLY A 29 13.66 5.84 -15.15
N PRO A 30 14.33 6.40 -14.14
CA PRO A 30 14.76 5.66 -12.95
C PRO A 30 13.62 5.18 -12.03
N PHE A 31 12.41 5.72 -12.21
CA PHE A 31 11.25 5.43 -11.37
C PHE A 31 10.10 4.74 -12.11
N ASP A 32 10.30 4.42 -13.39
CA ASP A 32 9.22 3.96 -14.25
C ASP A 32 8.66 2.61 -13.81
N SER A 33 9.44 1.83 -13.06
CA SER A 33 8.97 0.61 -12.39
C SER A 33 8.33 0.84 -11.03
N SER A 34 8.87 1.78 -10.24
CA SER A 34 8.40 2.04 -8.89
C SER A 34 7.02 2.71 -8.84
N VAL A 35 6.76 3.64 -9.77
CA VAL A 35 5.50 4.39 -9.83
C VAL A 35 4.30 3.45 -10.08
N PRO A 36 4.27 2.62 -11.14
CA PRO A 36 3.15 1.69 -11.36
C PRO A 36 3.04 0.63 -10.27
N ALA A 37 4.16 0.18 -9.68
CA ALA A 37 4.12 -0.76 -8.56
C ALA A 37 3.46 -0.16 -7.31
N VAL A 38 3.80 1.09 -6.96
CA VAL A 38 3.15 1.79 -5.85
C VAL A 38 1.67 2.04 -6.16
N ILE A 39 1.33 2.45 -7.39
CA ILE A 39 -0.07 2.64 -7.78
C ILE A 39 -0.88 1.34 -7.65
N ALA A 40 -0.33 0.20 -8.09
CA ALA A 40 -0.99 -1.09 -7.93
C ALA A 40 -1.23 -1.43 -6.45
N ALA A 41 -0.24 -1.18 -5.58
CA ALA A 41 -0.40 -1.36 -4.14
C ALA A 41 -1.48 -0.43 -3.56
N GLU A 42 -1.51 0.84 -3.95
CA GLU A 42 -2.52 1.82 -3.52
C GLU A 42 -3.93 1.42 -3.96
N LEU A 43 -4.11 0.90 -5.18
CA LEU A 43 -5.41 0.42 -5.65
C LEU A 43 -5.91 -0.78 -4.83
N ILE A 44 -5.01 -1.71 -4.50
CA ILE A 44 -5.33 -2.86 -3.63
C ILE A 44 -5.74 -2.37 -2.25
N VAL A 45 -4.95 -1.48 -1.63
CA VAL A 45 -5.24 -0.91 -0.31
C VAL A 45 -6.57 -0.15 -0.33
N SER A 46 -6.79 0.70 -1.34
CA SER A 46 -8.03 1.46 -1.52
C SER A 46 -9.25 0.54 -1.60
N LYS A 47 -9.15 -0.55 -2.37
CA LYS A 47 -10.25 -1.52 -2.48
C LYS A 47 -10.50 -2.28 -1.17
N VAL A 48 -9.45 -2.68 -0.46
CA VAL A 48 -9.56 -3.33 0.85
C VAL A 48 -10.19 -2.38 1.87
N VAL A 49 -9.77 -1.12 1.91
CA VAL A 49 -10.34 -0.09 2.79
C VAL A 49 -11.82 0.14 2.46
N ASP A 50 -12.16 0.22 1.17
CA ASP A 50 -13.54 0.30 0.70
C ASP A 50 -14.36 -0.87 1.25
N GLU A 51 -13.93 -2.12 1.06
CA GLU A 51 -14.64 -3.30 1.55
C GLU A 51 -14.75 -3.40 3.07
N MET A 52 -13.72 -2.95 3.81
CA MET A 52 -13.68 -3.01 5.27
C MET A 52 -14.50 -1.91 5.96
N ARG A 53 -14.85 -0.82 5.25
CA ARG A 53 -15.68 0.28 5.76
C ARG A 53 -15.11 0.85 7.08
N ASP A 54 -15.94 0.94 8.12
CA ASP A 54 -15.56 1.54 9.41
C ASP A 54 -14.46 0.77 10.15
N GLU A 55 -14.28 -0.52 9.88
CA GLU A 55 -13.22 -1.32 10.50
C GLU A 55 -11.83 -0.89 10.04
N ALA A 56 -11.68 -0.49 8.78
CA ALA A 56 -10.42 0.07 8.28
C ALA A 56 -10.05 1.35 9.04
N ARG A 57 -11.03 2.22 9.29
CA ARG A 57 -10.82 3.46 10.06
C ARG A 57 -10.33 3.15 11.47
N LYS A 58 -11.00 2.26 12.20
CA LYS A 58 -10.60 1.87 13.56
C LYS A 58 -9.17 1.32 13.63
N ARG A 59 -8.76 0.55 12.61
CA ARG A 59 -7.38 0.01 12.54
C ARG A 59 -6.35 1.10 12.32
N ILE A 60 -6.65 2.07 11.44
CA ILE A 60 -5.79 3.24 11.22
C ILE A 60 -5.68 4.05 12.51
N ASP A 61 -6.80 4.35 13.17
CA ASP A 61 -6.81 5.11 14.44
C ASP A 61 -5.96 4.42 15.52
N LYS A 62 -6.04 3.09 15.62
CA LYS A 62 -5.24 2.31 16.58
C LYS A 62 -3.74 2.37 16.24
N LEU A 63 -3.39 2.32 14.95
CA LEU A 63 -2.01 2.43 14.49
C LEU A 63 -1.45 3.82 14.78
N GLU A 64 -2.23 4.87 14.54
CA GLU A 64 -1.87 6.25 14.85
C GLU A 64 -1.63 6.44 16.35
N ALA A 65 -2.52 5.92 17.21
CA ALA A 65 -2.34 5.97 18.66
C ALA A 65 -1.06 5.25 19.12
N PHE A 66 -0.70 4.13 18.48
CA PHE A 66 0.54 3.41 18.76
C PHE A 66 1.78 4.21 18.32
N TRP A 67 1.73 4.88 17.17
CA TRP A 67 2.83 5.74 16.73
C TRP A 67 3.04 6.93 17.68
N GLN A 68 1.96 7.52 18.18
CA GLN A 68 2.03 8.58 19.19
C GLN A 68 2.64 8.09 20.49
N SER A 69 2.27 6.88 20.96
CA SER A 69 2.83 6.34 22.21
C SER A 69 4.29 5.91 22.12
N THR A 70 4.82 5.77 20.90
CA THR A 70 6.20 5.31 20.64
C THR A 70 7.09 6.41 20.08
N ASP A 71 6.58 7.64 19.91
CA ASP A 71 7.26 8.75 19.25
C ASP A 71 7.86 8.36 17.87
N THR A 72 7.23 7.41 17.18
CA THR A 72 7.77 6.83 15.92
C THR A 72 7.87 7.88 14.81
N PHE A 73 6.94 8.83 14.76
CA PHE A 73 6.98 9.96 13.83
C PHE A 73 7.03 11.28 14.60
N LEU A 74 7.96 12.16 14.24
CA LEU A 74 8.08 13.50 14.82
C LEU A 74 6.79 14.30 14.54
N ARG A 75 6.05 14.64 15.60
CA ARG A 75 4.90 15.57 15.60
C ARG A 75 3.78 15.23 14.60
N TYR A 76 3.10 14.10 14.80
CA TYR A 76 1.81 13.84 14.15
C TYR A 76 0.66 14.47 14.97
N CYS A 77 0.04 15.54 14.46
CA CYS A 77 -1.22 16.08 15.02
C CYS A 77 -2.39 15.17 14.65
N SER A 78 -3.17 14.78 15.66
CA SER A 78 -4.34 13.92 15.44
C SER A 78 -5.38 14.64 14.57
N ARG A 79 -6.28 13.88 13.94
CA ARG A 79 -7.33 14.47 13.08
C ARG A 79 -8.30 15.37 13.84
N ASP A 80 -8.48 15.18 15.14
CA ASP A 80 -9.29 16.06 16.00
C ASP A 80 -8.64 17.43 16.19
N GLU A 81 -7.31 17.51 16.27
CA GLU A 81 -6.59 18.78 16.37
C GLU A 81 -6.61 19.60 15.07
N ARG A 82 -6.88 18.96 13.92
CA ARG A 82 -6.99 19.62 12.60
C ARG A 82 -8.36 20.25 12.32
N ARG A 83 -9.36 19.99 13.17
CA ARG A 83 -10.73 20.51 13.03
C ARG A 83 -11.04 21.72 13.93
N VAL A 84 -10.04 22.22 14.68
CA VAL A 84 -10.13 23.41 15.54
C VAL A 84 -9.57 24.63 14.82
#